data_AF-A0A7Y5AMX0-F1
#
_entry.id   AF-A0A7Y5AMX0-F1
#
_cell.length_a   1.000
_cell.length_b   1.000
_cell.length_c   1.000
_cell.angle_alpha   90.00
_cell.angle_beta   90.00
_cell.angle_gamma   90.00
#
_symmetry.space_group_name_H-M   'P 1'
#
loop_
_entity.id
_entity.type
_entity.pdbx_description
1 polymer ?
#
loop_
_entity_poly.entity_id
_entity_poly.type
_entity_poly.pdbx_seq_one_letter_code
_entity_poly.pdbx_strand_id
1 'polypeptide(L)'
;LLKRAEYLWLRNGESLAELQVEARRNLTGRRLRTGRACRMREVLQDVYADGRTPSEAWVRLHRLCSWVMHSGLEPMKDFARMVRRRFAEIVACFGHPYANAVLEGADGVIRNVKRRA
;
A
#
# COMPACT_ATOMS: atom_id res chain seq x y z
N LEU A 1 -21.48 -48.75 27.27
CA LEU A 1 -20.16 -48.32 26.73
C LEU A 1 -20.37 -47.99 25.25
N LEU A 2 -20.24 -46.71 24.87
CA LEU A 2 -20.03 -46.15 23.51
C LEU A 2 -20.49 -44.67 23.38
N LYS A 3 -20.60 -43.91 24.48
CA LYS A 3 -20.74 -42.43 24.47
C LYS A 3 -19.42 -41.68 24.21
N ARG A 4 -18.44 -42.32 23.54
CA ARG A 4 -17.11 -41.74 23.26
C ARG A 4 -16.83 -41.53 21.76
N ALA A 5 -17.70 -42.00 20.88
CA ALA A 5 -17.55 -41.82 19.43
C ALA A 5 -18.12 -40.49 18.91
N GLU A 6 -19.00 -39.82 19.67
CA GLU A 6 -19.70 -38.61 19.24
C GLU A 6 -18.87 -37.32 19.42
N TYR A 7 -17.84 -37.33 20.26
CA TYR A 7 -16.99 -36.14 20.52
C TYR A 7 -15.79 -36.01 19.56
N LEU A 8 -15.57 -36.98 18.67
CA LEU A 8 -14.44 -36.96 17.72
C LEU A 8 -14.79 -36.29 16.38
N TRP A 9 -16.06 -36.20 16.00
CA TRP A 9 -16.49 -35.59 14.74
C TRP A 9 -16.59 -34.07 14.75
N LEU A 10 -16.75 -33.46 15.93
CA LEU A 10 -16.72 -32.00 16.09
C LEU A 10 -15.31 -31.39 16.00
N ARG A 11 -14.27 -32.20 15.79
CA ARG A 11 -12.88 -31.77 16.00
C ARG A 11 -11.99 -31.70 14.75
N ASN A 12 -12.46 -32.06 13.56
CA ASN A 12 -11.55 -32.16 12.39
C ASN A 12 -12.19 -31.83 11.04
N GLY A 13 -13.08 -30.83 10.99
CA GLY A 13 -13.82 -30.46 9.78
C GLY A 13 -13.47 -29.12 9.14
N GLU A 14 -12.86 -28.19 9.86
CA GLU A 14 -12.29 -26.99 9.24
C GLU A 14 -10.82 -27.26 9.02
N SER A 15 -10.43 -27.52 7.77
CA SER A 15 -9.02 -27.68 7.48
C SER A 15 -8.29 -26.42 7.93
N LEU A 16 -7.08 -26.56 8.48
CA LEU A 16 -6.23 -25.40 8.79
C LEU A 16 -6.10 -24.47 7.55
N ALA A 17 -6.25 -25.03 6.35
CA ALA A 17 -6.31 -24.32 5.08
C ALA A 17 -7.60 -23.49 4.89
N GLU A 18 -8.78 -23.97 5.28
CA GLU A 18 -10.02 -23.18 5.25
C GLU A 18 -10.00 -22.07 6.29
N LEU A 19 -9.51 -22.33 7.50
CA LEU A 19 -9.29 -21.29 8.51
C LEU A 19 -8.20 -20.28 8.09
N GLN A 20 -7.15 -20.72 7.38
CA GLN A 20 -6.18 -19.81 6.78
C GLN A 20 -6.76 -19.02 5.60
N VAL A 21 -7.58 -19.64 4.76
CA VAL A 21 -8.29 -18.98 3.65
C VAL A 21 -9.29 -17.97 4.21
N GLU A 22 -9.99 -18.30 5.28
CA GLU A 22 -10.94 -17.41 5.95
C GLU A 22 -10.22 -16.34 6.78
N ALA A 23 -9.08 -16.61 7.42
CA ALA A 23 -8.21 -15.61 8.06
C ALA A 23 -7.61 -14.64 7.02
N ARG A 24 -7.27 -15.16 5.83
CA ARG A 24 -6.77 -14.39 4.68
C ARG A 24 -7.89 -13.66 3.94
N ARG A 25 -9.15 -14.12 4.02
CA ARG A 25 -10.37 -13.38 3.65
C ARG A 25 -10.75 -12.33 4.72
N ASN A 26 -10.43 -12.59 5.99
CA ASN A 26 -10.61 -11.70 7.14
C ASN A 26 -9.54 -10.59 7.24
N LEU A 27 -8.47 -10.67 6.46
CA LEU A 27 -7.81 -9.47 5.92
C LEU A 27 -8.81 -8.83 4.94
N THR A 28 -9.85 -8.21 5.50
CA THR A 28 -10.90 -7.48 4.78
C THR A 28 -10.26 -6.77 3.58
N GLY A 29 -10.85 -6.85 2.39
CA GLY A 29 -10.28 -6.19 1.19
C GLY A 29 -9.90 -4.71 1.44
N ARG A 30 -10.58 -4.09 2.41
CA ARG A 30 -10.25 -2.82 3.08
C ARG A 30 -8.82 -2.72 3.63
N ARG A 31 -8.41 -3.68 4.46
CA ARG A 31 -7.05 -3.82 5.02
C ARG A 31 -6.02 -4.07 3.92
N LEU A 32 -6.35 -4.83 2.87
CA LEU A 32 -5.46 -5.06 1.72
C LEU A 32 -5.25 -3.79 0.87
N ARG A 33 -6.31 -3.00 0.64
CA ARG A 33 -6.19 -1.70 -0.06
C ARG A 33 -5.37 -0.70 0.74
N THR A 34 -5.64 -0.61 2.05
CA THR A 34 -4.89 0.25 2.97
C THR A 34 -3.43 -0.17 3.05
N GLY A 35 -3.13 -1.46 3.22
CA GLY A 35 -1.77 -1.98 3.27
C GLY A 35 -0.99 -1.71 1.99
N ARG A 36 -1.61 -1.88 0.81
CA ARG A 36 -0.98 -1.52 -0.47
C ARG A 36 -0.71 -0.03 -0.59
N ALA A 37 -1.64 0.82 -0.16
CA ALA A 37 -1.44 2.27 -0.15
C ALA A 37 -0.30 2.69 0.80
N CYS A 38 -0.24 2.12 2.01
CA CYS A 38 0.86 2.34 2.94
C CYS A 38 2.20 1.93 2.33
N ARG A 39 2.28 0.76 1.67
CA ARG A 39 3.51 0.31 1.01
C ARG A 39 3.98 1.26 -0.09
N MET A 40 3.07 1.84 -0.85
CA MET A 40 3.42 2.86 -1.85
C MET A 40 3.96 4.15 -1.22
N ARG A 41 3.45 4.56 -0.06
CA ARG A 41 4.00 5.69 0.72
C ARG A 41 5.36 5.38 1.30
N GLU A 42 5.58 4.17 1.81
CA GLU A 42 6.91 3.73 2.27
C GLU A 42 7.93 3.83 1.14
N VAL A 43 7.61 3.28 -0.04
CA VAL A 43 8.51 3.41 -1.21
C VAL A 43 8.75 4.87 -1.57
N LEU A 44 7.72 5.72 -1.53
CA LEU A 44 7.88 7.16 -1.75
C LEU A 44 8.86 7.78 -0.73
N GLN A 45 8.70 7.45 0.55
CA GLN A 45 9.57 7.90 1.63
C GLN A 45 11.01 7.45 1.41
N ASP A 46 11.23 6.19 1.00
CA ASP A 46 12.56 5.68 0.67
C ASP A 46 13.17 6.44 -0.51
N VAL A 47 12.38 6.81 -1.52
CA VAL A 47 12.89 7.66 -2.61
C VAL A 47 13.40 8.99 -2.07
N TYR A 48 12.67 9.65 -1.17
CA TYR A 48 13.06 10.92 -0.58
C TYR A 48 14.20 10.83 0.44
N ALA A 49 14.34 9.72 1.15
CA ALA A 49 15.42 9.50 2.10
C ALA A 49 16.74 9.15 1.40
N ASP A 50 16.69 8.29 0.38
CA ASP A 50 17.88 7.73 -0.27
C ASP A 50 18.24 8.42 -1.60
N GLY A 51 17.31 9.20 -2.18
CA GLY A 51 17.51 9.86 -3.48
C GLY A 51 18.57 10.96 -3.38
N ARG A 52 19.84 10.57 -3.50
CA ARG A 52 20.97 11.50 -3.37
C ARG A 52 21.13 12.42 -4.58
N THR A 53 20.53 12.06 -5.72
CA THR A 53 20.62 12.83 -6.96
C THR A 53 19.24 12.97 -7.63
N PRO A 54 18.99 14.10 -8.33
CA PRO A 54 17.77 14.28 -9.13
C PRO A 54 17.53 13.16 -10.15
N SER A 55 18.60 12.64 -10.78
CA SER A 55 18.50 11.56 -11.77
C SER A 55 18.03 10.24 -11.15
N GLU A 56 18.54 9.88 -9.98
CA GLU A 56 18.09 8.67 -9.27
C GLU A 56 16.63 8.82 -8.80
N ALA A 57 16.30 9.97 -8.23
CA ALA A 57 14.95 10.31 -7.81
C ALA A 57 13.96 10.24 -8.98
N TRP A 58 14.35 10.74 -10.16
CA TRP A 58 13.56 10.66 -11.39
C TRP A 58 13.19 9.22 -11.72
N VAL A 59 14.18 8.31 -11.77
CA VAL A 59 13.95 6.89 -12.13
C VAL A 59 13.05 6.22 -11.10
N ARG A 60 13.31 6.43 -9.81
CA ARG A 60 12.54 5.79 -8.73
C ARG A 60 11.12 6.31 -8.65
N LEU A 61 10.91 7.62 -8.76
CA LEU A 61 9.57 8.22 -8.82
C LEU A 61 8.80 7.79 -10.06
N HIS A 62 9.46 7.67 -11.20
CA HIS A 62 8.82 7.21 -12.43
C HIS A 62 8.31 5.76 -12.28
N ARG A 63 9.16 4.87 -11.74
CA ARG A 63 8.78 3.48 -11.43
C ARG A 63 7.64 3.41 -10.43
N LEU A 64 7.69 4.18 -9.34
CA LEU A 64 6.63 4.26 -8.35
C LEU A 64 5.31 4.71 -8.99
N CYS A 65 5.32 5.76 -9.80
CA CYS A 65 4.11 6.24 -10.48
C CYS A 65 3.54 5.19 -11.43
N SER A 66 4.39 4.45 -12.15
CA SER A 66 3.96 3.32 -12.98
C SER A 66 3.23 2.27 -12.14
N TRP A 67 3.84 1.82 -11.03
CA TRP A 67 3.24 0.84 -10.13
C TRP A 67 1.91 1.32 -9.53
N VAL A 68 1.83 2.57 -9.09
CA VAL A 68 0.61 3.16 -8.54
C VAL A 68 -0.51 3.18 -9.59
N MET A 69 -0.21 3.51 -10.85
CA MET A 69 -1.21 3.53 -11.92
C MET A 69 -1.82 2.16 -12.22
N HIS A 70 -1.07 1.07 -11.99
CA HIS A 70 -1.55 -0.31 -12.17
C HIS A 70 -2.14 -0.94 -10.89
N SER A 71 -2.24 -0.18 -9.79
CA SER A 71 -2.66 -0.73 -8.48
C SER A 71 -4.17 -0.96 -8.30
N GLY A 72 -4.99 -0.33 -9.15
CA GLY A 72 -6.46 -0.28 -8.98
C GLY A 72 -6.92 0.59 -7.80
N LEU A 73 -6.04 1.41 -7.22
CA LEU A 73 -6.38 2.33 -6.12
C LEU A 73 -6.55 3.76 -6.65
N GLU A 74 -7.75 4.14 -7.11
CA GLU A 74 -7.97 5.47 -7.73
C GLU A 74 -7.48 6.66 -6.88
N PRO A 75 -7.66 6.72 -5.55
CA PRO A 75 -7.09 7.82 -4.76
C PRO A 75 -5.57 7.92 -4.89
N MET A 76 -4.87 6.77 -4.95
CA MET A 76 -3.42 6.75 -5.17
C MET A 76 -3.07 7.12 -6.61
N LYS A 77 -3.89 6.73 -7.60
CA LYS A 77 -3.67 7.13 -9.00
C LYS A 77 -3.80 8.64 -9.18
N ASP A 78 -4.76 9.29 -8.52
CA ASP A 78 -4.88 10.75 -8.54
C ASP A 78 -3.64 11.44 -7.99
N PHE A 79 -3.09 10.91 -6.90
CA PHE A 79 -1.80 11.34 -6.37
C PHE A 79 -0.67 11.15 -7.38
N ALA A 80 -0.56 9.98 -8.02
CA ALA A 80 0.46 9.73 -9.04
C ALA A 80 0.31 10.67 -10.26
N ARG A 81 -0.93 10.97 -10.68
CA ARG A 81 -1.20 11.96 -11.75
C ARG A 81 -0.75 13.36 -11.33
N MET A 82 -0.97 13.76 -10.07
CA MET A 82 -0.46 15.02 -9.53
C MET A 82 1.07 15.05 -9.54
N VAL A 83 1.72 13.99 -9.04
CA VAL A 83 3.19 13.87 -9.05
C VAL A 83 3.74 13.98 -10.47
N ARG A 84 3.12 13.32 -11.45
CA ARG A 84 3.50 13.42 -12.87
C ARG A 84 3.32 14.82 -13.45
N ARG A 85 2.27 15.54 -13.06
CA ARG A 85 2.05 16.94 -13.51
C ARG A 85 3.11 17.89 -12.99
N ARG A 86 3.60 17.66 -11.76
CA ARG A 86 4.63 18.48 -11.10
C ARG A 86 6.00 17.80 -11.07
N PHE A 87 6.25 16.87 -11.98
CA PHE A 87 7.37 15.94 -11.87
C PHE A 87 8.73 16.64 -11.85
N ALA A 88 8.91 17.63 -12.73
CA ALA A 88 10.13 18.42 -12.80
C ALA A 88 10.40 19.20 -11.50
N GLU A 89 9.36 19.84 -10.96
CA GLU A 89 9.45 20.59 -9.70
C GLU A 89 9.77 19.66 -8.53
N ILE A 90 9.10 18.51 -8.47
CA ILE A 90 9.30 17.51 -7.44
C ILE A 90 10.74 16.98 -7.46
N VAL A 91 11.26 16.63 -8.63
CA VAL A 91 12.63 16.15 -8.81
C VAL A 91 13.65 17.25 -8.47
N ALA A 92 13.36 18.51 -8.80
CA ALA A 92 14.21 19.65 -8.45
C ALA A 92 14.31 19.90 -6.93
N CYS A 93 13.31 19.48 -6.14
CA CYS A 93 13.35 19.58 -4.69
C CYS A 93 14.25 18.53 -4.01
N PHE A 94 14.73 17.50 -4.72
CA PHE A 94 15.67 16.53 -4.15
C PHE A 94 17.01 17.20 -3.90
N GLY A 95 17.39 17.31 -2.62
CA GLY A 95 18.52 18.11 -2.15
C GLY A 95 18.10 19.37 -1.36
N HIS A 96 16.80 19.65 -1.28
CA HIS A 96 16.24 20.74 -0.47
C HIS A 96 15.25 20.23 0.59
N PRO A 97 15.11 20.90 1.75
CA PRO A 97 14.29 20.44 2.87
C PRO A 97 12.76 20.46 2.61
N TYR A 98 12.31 20.94 1.44
CA TYR A 98 10.90 21.11 1.10
C TYR A 98 10.19 19.85 0.57
N ALA A 99 10.89 18.71 0.53
CA ALA A 99 10.36 17.42 0.11
C ALA A 99 9.12 16.93 0.90
N ASN A 100 8.90 17.47 2.12
CA ASN A 100 7.89 16.95 3.04
C ASN A 100 6.44 17.11 2.55
N ALA A 101 6.15 18.13 1.74
CA ALA A 101 4.80 18.38 1.24
C ALA A 101 4.24 17.23 0.39
N VAL A 102 5.11 16.52 -0.36
CA VAL A 102 4.70 15.38 -1.18
C VAL A 102 4.38 14.17 -0.30
N LEU A 103 5.12 13.97 0.79
CA LEU A 103 4.87 12.92 1.77
C LEU A 103 3.55 13.16 2.54
N GLU A 104 3.31 14.41 2.95
CA GLU A 104 2.04 14.80 3.59
C GLU A 104 0.84 14.60 2.66
N GLY A 105 1.01 14.90 1.37
CA GLY A 105 0.01 14.60 0.34
C GLY A 105 -0.32 13.10 0.28
N ALA A 106 0.69 12.22 0.32
CA ALA A 106 0.50 10.77 0.34
C ALA A 106 -0.23 10.29 1.62
N ASP A 107 0.08 10.88 2.77
CA ASP A 107 -0.61 10.59 4.03
C ASP A 107 -2.10 10.95 4.00
N GLY A 108 -2.44 12.10 3.40
CA GLY A 108 -3.82 12.49 3.15
C GLY A 108 -4.56 11.49 2.28
N VAL A 109 -3.90 10.98 1.23
CA VAL A 109 -4.48 9.98 0.32
C VAL A 109 -4.68 8.64 1.02
N ILE A 110 -3.74 8.19 1.85
CA ILE A 110 -3.92 6.97 2.66
C ILE A 110 -5.10 7.12 3.62
N ARG A 111 -5.25 8.29 4.26
CA ARG A 111 -6.42 8.56 5.11
C ARG A 111 -7.73 8.50 4.32
N ASN A 112 -7.72 8.97 3.08
CA ASN A 112 -8.86 8.85 2.16
C ASN A 112 -9.15 7.37 1.80
N VAL A 113 -8.12 6.59 1.44
CA VAL A 113 -8.24 5.15 1.17
C VAL A 113 -8.82 4.43 2.39
N LYS A 114 -8.35 4.74 3.61
CA LYS A 114 -8.87 4.18 4.86
C LYS A 114 -10.35 4.52 5.10
N ARG A 115 -10.82 5.70 4.68
CA ARG A 115 -12.22 6.14 4.83
C ARG A 115 -13.15 5.49 3.81
N ARG A 116 -12.65 5.22 2.59
CA ARG A 116 -13.42 4.66 1.46
C ARG A 116 -13.33 3.14 1.34
N ALA A 117 -12.42 2.54 2.09
CA ALA A 117 -12.35 1.10 2.35
C ALA A 117 -13.58 0.61 3.29
#